data_AF-A0A9E3BDH3-F1
#
_entry.id   AF-A0A9E3BDH3-F1
#
_cell.length_a   1.000
_cell.length_b   1.000
_cell.length_c   1.000
_cell.angle_alpha   90.00
_cell.angle_beta   90.00
_cell.angle_gamma   90.00
#
_symmetry.space_group_name_H-M   'P 1'
#
loop_
_entity.id
_entity.type
_entity.pdbx_description
1 polymer ?
#
loop_
_entity_poly.entity_id
_entity_poly.type
_entity_poly.pdbx_seq_one_letter_code
_entity_poly.pdbx_strand_id
1 'polypeptide(L)'
;MRIVEASPGDISVGTNCNLASNVAAQASWPSGGNPGSTIEVNPCFFSTLNDAQRVRNMVHEIGHTLGFRHSNWQSIGESAGAEGAVYITGTPSGNDGASVMNGGTALTAWAGFSTGDRAAVSAVYPLPAPVATVSNSGGTPLLSWVTPAGAQSYDVTFDVLVRTSSSVLDHTEISLATTTGNQFLDSGNNFTGVSVCWVNDPETTSTTYRYRVTAHYPNGTAMYAVLAPVAEC
;
A
#
# COMPACT_ATOMS: atom_id res chain seq x y z
N MET A 1 11.07 11.35 -31.69
CA MET A 1 10.09 10.27 -31.42
C MET A 1 9.43 10.58 -30.09
N ARG A 2 8.20 11.12 -30.11
CA ARG A 2 7.39 11.36 -28.90
C ARG A 2 6.60 10.06 -28.70
N ILE A 3 7.05 9.22 -27.78
CA ILE A 3 6.25 8.07 -27.36
C ILE A 3 5.12 8.64 -26.51
N VAL A 4 3.89 8.48 -26.97
CA VAL A 4 2.67 8.79 -26.22
C VAL A 4 2.02 7.45 -25.94
N GLU A 5 2.18 6.94 -24.72
CA GLU A 5 1.43 5.78 -24.23
C GLU A 5 0.42 6.28 -23.21
N ALA A 6 -0.86 5.90 -23.42
CA ALA A 6 -2.07 6.45 -22.81
C ALA A 6 -2.34 7.92 -23.18
N SER A 7 -3.38 8.14 -24.00
CA SER A 7 -3.89 9.48 -24.28
C SER A 7 -5.29 9.63 -23.67
N PRO A 8 -5.48 10.55 -22.71
CA PRO A 8 -4.45 11.30 -21.99
C PRO A 8 -3.87 10.47 -20.82
N GLY A 9 -2.55 10.46 -20.67
CA GLY A 9 -1.87 9.94 -19.48
C GLY A 9 -1.92 10.98 -18.35
N ASP A 10 -2.03 10.52 -17.10
CA ASP A 10 -2.18 11.41 -15.94
C ASP A 10 -0.93 12.28 -15.69
N ILE A 11 0.24 11.83 -16.15
CA ILE A 11 1.52 12.54 -16.04
C ILE A 11 2.13 12.69 -17.43
N SER A 12 2.44 13.93 -17.82
CA SER A 12 3.11 14.25 -19.08
C SER A 12 4.58 14.59 -18.85
N VAL A 13 5.47 14.05 -19.69
CA VAL A 13 6.91 14.33 -19.61
C VAL A 13 7.32 15.24 -20.77
N GLY A 14 7.95 16.36 -20.43
CA GLY A 14 8.47 17.36 -21.37
C GLY A 14 9.92 17.74 -21.07
N THR A 15 10.47 18.67 -21.85
CA THR A 15 11.82 19.19 -21.67
C THR A 15 11.82 20.71 -21.52
N ASN A 16 12.68 21.23 -20.64
CA ASN A 16 12.83 22.67 -20.38
C ASN A 16 14.29 23.01 -20.04
N CYS A 17 15.01 23.63 -20.97
CA CYS A 17 16.40 24.05 -20.77
C CYS A 17 16.57 25.34 -19.97
N ASN A 18 15.48 26.02 -19.62
CA ASN A 18 15.49 27.27 -18.85
C ASN A 18 15.40 27.04 -17.33
N LEU A 19 15.39 25.79 -16.89
CA LEU A 19 15.51 25.46 -15.47
C LEU A 19 16.88 25.90 -14.95
N ALA A 20 16.97 26.17 -13.64
CA ALA A 20 18.22 26.55 -13.01
C ALA A 20 19.32 25.53 -13.31
N SER A 21 20.57 25.98 -13.44
CA SER A 21 21.69 25.16 -13.92
C SER A 21 22.03 23.97 -13.01
N ASN A 22 21.53 23.95 -11.78
CA ASN A 22 21.68 22.88 -10.80
C ASN A 22 20.42 21.98 -10.67
N VAL A 23 19.42 22.16 -11.54
CA VAL A 23 18.16 21.41 -11.53
C VAL A 23 18.16 20.45 -12.72
N ALA A 24 18.12 19.16 -12.41
CA ALA A 24 18.08 18.10 -13.43
C ALA A 24 16.69 17.98 -14.04
N ALA A 25 15.64 18.08 -13.23
CA ALA A 25 14.26 18.08 -13.65
C ALA A 25 13.40 18.72 -12.53
N GLN A 26 12.13 19.00 -12.84
CA GLN A 26 11.13 19.41 -11.87
C GLN A 26 9.79 18.76 -12.19
N ALA A 27 8.96 18.54 -11.17
CA ALA A 27 7.61 18.00 -11.29
C ALA A 27 6.56 18.96 -10.73
N SER A 28 5.33 18.85 -11.23
CA SER A 28 4.18 19.47 -10.57
C SER A 28 3.68 18.62 -9.39
N TRP A 29 3.04 19.28 -8.43
CA TRP A 29 2.45 18.62 -7.26
C TRP A 29 1.06 18.02 -7.56
N PRO A 30 0.65 16.96 -6.83
CA PRO A 30 -0.72 16.46 -6.87
C PRO A 30 -1.76 17.55 -6.58
N SER A 31 -2.93 17.42 -7.20
CA SER A 31 -4.06 18.32 -6.96
C SER A 31 -5.39 17.63 -7.25
N GLY A 32 -6.39 17.88 -6.40
CA GLY A 32 -7.74 17.34 -6.60
C GLY A 32 -7.83 15.80 -6.57
N GLY A 33 -6.90 15.13 -5.88
CA GLY A 33 -6.81 13.67 -5.84
C GLY A 33 -6.07 13.03 -7.02
N ASN A 34 -5.66 13.82 -8.01
CA ASN A 34 -4.87 13.38 -9.15
C ASN A 34 -3.37 13.61 -8.90
N PRO A 35 -2.49 12.81 -9.51
CA PRO A 35 -1.05 13.08 -9.48
C PRO A 35 -0.71 14.41 -10.17
N GLY A 36 0.48 14.92 -9.90
CA GLY A 36 1.05 16.06 -10.62
C GLY A 36 1.15 15.79 -12.11
N SER A 37 0.54 16.65 -12.92
CA SER A 37 0.32 16.41 -14.34
C SER A 37 1.56 16.51 -15.24
N THR A 38 2.70 16.97 -14.71
CA THR A 38 3.88 17.32 -15.52
C THR A 38 5.19 16.96 -14.84
N ILE A 39 6.15 16.52 -15.65
CA ILE A 39 7.58 16.45 -15.36
C ILE A 39 8.32 17.19 -16.46
N GLU A 40 9.14 18.18 -16.10
CA GLU A 40 10.00 18.93 -17.02
C GLU A 40 11.47 18.54 -16.80
N VAL A 41 12.03 17.86 -17.79
CA VAL A 41 13.44 17.44 -17.78
C VAL A 41 14.33 18.56 -18.29
N ASN A 42 15.41 18.89 -17.60
CA ASN A 42 16.42 19.85 -18.08
C ASN A 42 17.43 19.14 -19.00
N PRO A 43 17.32 19.24 -20.34
CA PRO A 43 18.25 18.56 -21.24
C PRO A 43 19.70 19.08 -21.12
N CYS A 44 19.90 20.34 -20.70
CA CYS A 44 21.22 20.92 -20.50
C CYS A 44 21.97 20.28 -19.33
N PHE A 45 21.25 19.81 -18.31
CA PHE A 45 21.81 19.06 -17.19
C PHE A 45 21.80 17.56 -17.47
N PHE A 46 20.68 17.00 -17.97
CA PHE A 46 20.54 15.56 -18.22
C PHE A 46 21.55 14.99 -19.22
N SER A 47 22.02 15.81 -20.16
CA SER A 47 23.06 15.40 -21.11
C SER A 47 24.40 15.10 -20.45
N THR A 48 24.68 15.65 -19.26
CA THR A 48 25.92 15.38 -18.50
C THR A 48 25.81 14.13 -17.62
N LEU A 49 24.62 13.55 -17.49
CA LEU A 49 24.35 12.39 -16.64
C LEU A 49 24.56 11.07 -17.38
N ASN A 50 25.00 10.05 -16.65
CA ASN A 50 24.93 8.67 -17.12
C ASN A 50 23.50 8.12 -16.99
N ASP A 51 23.22 6.98 -17.62
CA ASP A 51 21.87 6.43 -17.68
C ASP A 51 21.30 6.08 -16.30
N ALA A 52 22.12 5.57 -15.37
CA ALA A 52 21.67 5.26 -14.02
C ALA A 52 21.29 6.52 -13.22
N GLN A 53 21.99 7.63 -13.44
CA GLN A 53 21.64 8.93 -12.87
C GLN A 53 20.35 9.47 -13.51
N ARG A 54 20.19 9.37 -14.83
CA ARG A 54 18.96 9.79 -15.54
C ARG A 54 17.74 9.03 -15.01
N VAL A 55 17.86 7.70 -14.85
CA VAL A 55 16.80 6.87 -14.26
C VAL A 55 16.46 7.35 -12.85
N ARG A 56 17.46 7.58 -11.99
CA ARG A 56 17.20 8.06 -10.63
C ARG A 56 16.43 9.38 -10.62
N ASN A 57 16.84 10.36 -11.42
CA ASN A 57 16.16 11.64 -11.50
C ASN A 57 14.72 11.49 -12.00
N MET A 58 14.45 10.63 -12.99
CA MET A 58 13.07 10.37 -13.42
C MET A 58 12.23 9.70 -12.33
N VAL A 59 12.77 8.73 -11.58
CA VAL A 59 12.06 8.10 -10.46
C VAL A 59 11.78 9.13 -9.36
N HIS A 60 12.73 10.02 -9.08
CA HIS A 60 12.59 11.11 -8.12
C HIS A 60 11.45 12.07 -8.49
N GLU A 61 11.40 12.51 -9.76
CA GLU A 61 10.34 13.41 -10.21
C GLU A 61 8.95 12.75 -10.19
N ILE A 62 8.86 11.45 -10.50
CA ILE A 62 7.61 10.69 -10.32
C ILE A 62 7.21 10.65 -8.83
N GLY A 63 8.17 10.58 -7.91
CA GLY A 63 7.87 10.70 -6.48
C GLY A 63 7.19 12.03 -6.13
N HIS A 64 7.66 13.14 -6.69
CA HIS A 64 7.05 14.46 -6.49
C HIS A 64 5.65 14.56 -7.10
N THR A 65 5.39 13.96 -8.28
CA THR A 65 4.03 13.92 -8.84
C THR A 65 3.07 13.08 -7.99
N LEU A 66 3.57 12.19 -7.14
CA LEU A 66 2.81 11.44 -6.14
C LEU A 66 2.76 12.14 -4.76
N GLY A 67 3.36 13.33 -4.63
CA GLY A 67 3.32 14.13 -3.41
C GLY A 67 4.39 13.80 -2.37
N PHE A 68 5.37 12.96 -2.71
CA PHE A 68 6.50 12.72 -1.81
C PHE A 68 7.44 13.91 -1.80
N ARG A 69 7.84 14.34 -0.60
CA ARG A 69 8.79 15.43 -0.39
C ARG A 69 10.19 14.91 -0.19
N HIS A 70 11.17 15.81 -0.22
CA HIS A 70 12.54 15.41 -0.04
C HIS A 70 12.78 14.76 1.33
N SER A 71 13.51 13.66 1.39
CA SER A 71 13.80 12.99 2.67
C SER A 71 14.69 13.83 3.60
N ASN A 72 15.38 14.84 3.05
CA ASN A 72 16.21 15.80 3.77
C ASN A 72 15.58 17.19 3.86
N TRP A 73 14.25 17.31 3.71
CA TRP A 73 13.51 18.57 3.66
C TRP A 73 13.91 19.55 4.78
N GLN A 74 14.08 19.06 6.01
CA GLN A 74 14.52 19.88 7.16
C GLN A 74 15.90 20.52 6.93
N SER A 75 16.86 19.74 6.42
CA SER A 75 18.24 20.17 6.22
C SER A 75 18.39 21.15 5.07
N ILE A 76 17.53 21.05 4.06
CA ILE A 76 17.54 21.94 2.88
C ILE A 76 16.56 23.11 3.01
N GLY A 77 15.87 23.23 4.15
CA GLY A 77 14.98 24.36 4.46
C GLY A 77 13.63 24.33 3.75
N GLU A 78 13.18 23.16 3.31
CA GLU A 78 11.83 22.99 2.79
C GLU A 78 10.80 23.11 3.92
N SER A 79 9.63 23.69 3.62
CA SER A 79 8.61 23.96 4.63
C SER A 79 7.38 23.08 4.47
N ALA A 80 6.70 22.85 5.59
CA ALA A 80 5.36 22.26 5.64
C ALA A 80 4.25 23.22 5.16
N GLY A 81 4.60 24.31 4.45
CA GLY A 81 3.68 25.31 3.92
C GLY A 81 2.74 24.77 2.85
N ALA A 82 2.46 25.56 1.81
CA ALA A 82 1.48 25.20 0.78
C ALA A 82 1.80 23.86 0.07
N GLU A 83 3.08 23.49 0.02
CA GLU A 83 3.58 22.29 -0.67
C GLU A 83 3.76 21.08 0.28
N GLY A 84 3.61 21.25 1.61
CA GLY A 84 3.43 20.14 2.55
C GLY A 84 4.61 19.20 2.84
N ALA A 85 5.81 19.70 3.20
CA ALA A 85 6.87 18.87 3.80
C ALA A 85 6.52 18.40 5.22
N VAL A 86 5.66 17.38 5.31
CA VAL A 86 5.18 16.77 6.56
C VAL A 86 5.88 15.43 6.78
N TYR A 87 6.31 15.17 8.01
CA TYR A 87 6.89 13.89 8.38
C TYR A 87 5.87 12.75 8.23
N ILE A 88 6.26 11.69 7.53
CA ILE A 88 5.45 10.48 7.36
C ILE A 88 5.86 9.47 8.45
N THR A 89 4.94 9.16 9.35
CA THR A 89 5.16 8.16 10.40
C THR A 89 5.63 6.83 9.82
N GLY A 90 6.73 6.29 10.35
CA GLY A 90 7.35 5.04 9.87
C GLY A 90 8.51 5.23 8.91
N THR A 91 8.77 6.46 8.46
CA THR A 91 10.01 6.83 7.74
C THR A 91 11.09 7.28 8.73
N PRO A 92 12.38 7.32 8.34
CA PRO A 92 13.43 7.89 9.18
C PRO A 92 13.10 9.33 9.61
N SER A 93 13.27 9.65 10.90
CA SER A 93 12.94 10.98 11.47
C SER A 93 13.93 12.10 11.12
N GLY A 94 14.99 11.76 10.40
CA GLY A 94 15.99 12.68 9.84
C GLY A 94 16.35 12.29 8.41
N ASN A 95 17.46 12.81 7.91
CA ASN A 95 17.91 12.58 6.53
C ASN A 95 18.03 11.08 6.18
N ASP A 96 17.15 10.58 5.30
CA ASP A 96 17.34 9.29 4.62
C ASP A 96 18.23 9.48 3.38
N GLY A 97 19.54 9.31 3.56
CA GLY A 97 20.57 9.37 2.51
C GLY A 97 20.36 8.37 1.36
N ALA A 98 19.73 7.23 1.64
CA ALA A 98 19.50 6.16 0.68
C ALA A 98 18.21 6.35 -0.12
N SER A 99 17.29 7.20 0.36
CA SER A 99 16.03 7.50 -0.33
C SER A 99 16.27 8.04 -1.73
N VAL A 100 15.45 7.58 -2.69
CA VAL A 100 15.40 8.22 -4.01
C VAL A 100 14.95 9.67 -3.90
N MET A 101 14.14 9.99 -2.90
CA MET A 101 13.65 11.34 -2.60
C MET A 101 14.67 12.19 -1.83
N ASN A 102 15.93 11.77 -1.67
CA ASN A 102 16.93 12.67 -1.08
C ASN A 102 17.23 13.86 -2.01
N GLY A 103 17.09 15.10 -1.54
CA GLY A 103 17.36 16.31 -2.33
C GLY A 103 18.85 16.56 -2.57
N GLY A 104 19.20 17.17 -3.70
CA GLY A 104 20.60 17.54 -4.02
C GLY A 104 21.48 16.39 -4.52
N THR A 105 20.87 15.31 -5.00
CA THR A 105 21.53 14.04 -5.34
C THR A 105 21.38 13.67 -6.81
N ALA A 106 21.22 14.67 -7.70
CA ALA A 106 21.02 14.44 -9.13
C ALA A 106 22.17 13.66 -9.82
N LEU A 107 23.37 13.67 -9.21
CA LEU A 107 24.55 12.93 -9.66
C LEU A 107 24.66 11.52 -9.04
N THR A 108 23.72 11.11 -8.19
CA THR A 108 23.70 9.77 -7.60
C THR A 108 23.08 8.79 -8.58
N ALA A 109 23.68 7.60 -8.74
CA ALA A 109 23.13 6.55 -9.59
C ALA A 109 21.92 5.86 -8.93
N TRP A 110 20.99 5.36 -9.74
CA TRP A 110 19.86 4.55 -9.25
C TRP A 110 20.34 3.28 -8.55
N ALA A 111 19.85 3.04 -7.33
CA ALA A 111 20.19 1.89 -6.49
C ALA A 111 18.96 1.14 -5.94
N GLY A 112 17.77 1.43 -6.47
CA GLY A 112 16.51 0.93 -5.91
C GLY A 112 15.91 1.85 -4.86
N PHE A 113 14.73 1.48 -4.36
CA PHE A 113 14.03 2.18 -3.29
C PHE A 113 14.65 1.85 -1.92
N SER A 114 14.76 2.85 -1.04
CA SER A 114 15.15 2.64 0.36
C SER A 114 14.02 1.98 1.17
N THR A 115 14.31 1.59 2.41
CA THR A 115 13.26 1.19 3.36
C THR A 115 12.32 2.36 3.68
N GLY A 116 12.85 3.58 3.75
CA GLY A 116 12.08 4.81 3.93
C GLY A 116 11.14 5.09 2.76
N ASP A 117 11.60 4.92 1.52
CA ASP A 117 10.77 5.09 0.32
C ASP A 117 9.56 4.13 0.33
N ARG A 118 9.81 2.85 0.65
CA ARG A 118 8.74 1.84 0.75
C ARG A 118 7.76 2.17 1.87
N ALA A 119 8.26 2.56 3.05
CA ALA A 119 7.42 2.94 4.17
C ALA A 119 6.54 4.16 3.84
N ALA A 120 7.11 5.17 3.17
CA ALA A 120 6.39 6.36 2.73
C ALA A 120 5.25 6.00 1.78
N VAL A 121 5.52 5.19 0.75
CA VAL A 121 4.50 4.75 -0.21
C VAL A 121 3.40 3.96 0.47
N SER A 122 3.74 3.00 1.34
CA SER A 122 2.72 2.21 2.06
C SER A 122 1.86 3.05 3.01
N ALA A 123 2.40 4.14 3.56
CA ALA A 123 1.65 5.04 4.44
C ALA A 123 0.68 5.96 3.67
N VAL A 124 1.10 6.47 2.50
CA VAL A 124 0.29 7.42 1.70
C VAL A 124 -0.66 6.70 0.75
N TYR A 125 -0.23 5.58 0.19
CA TYR A 125 -0.98 4.75 -0.75
C TYR A 125 -1.09 3.32 -0.24
N PRO A 126 -1.86 3.08 0.84
CA PRO A 126 -2.02 1.75 1.40
C PRO A 126 -2.69 0.82 0.39
N LEU A 127 -2.21 -0.44 0.34
CA LEU A 127 -2.88 -1.47 -0.43
C LEU A 127 -4.28 -1.72 0.15
N PRO A 128 -5.32 -1.84 -0.68
CA PRO A 128 -6.67 -2.05 -0.18
C PRO A 128 -6.81 -3.42 0.51
N ALA A 129 -7.58 -3.48 1.60
CA ALA A 129 -8.04 -4.78 2.10
C ALA A 129 -9.22 -5.29 1.24
N PRO A 130 -9.40 -6.61 1.07
CA PRO A 130 -10.64 -7.13 0.49
C PRO A 130 -11.84 -6.66 1.31
N VAL A 131 -12.93 -6.30 0.66
CA VAL A 131 -14.22 -6.10 1.34
C VAL A 131 -15.00 -7.38 1.15
N ALA A 132 -15.18 -8.12 2.23
CA ALA A 132 -15.76 -9.45 2.16
C ALA A 132 -17.04 -9.55 3.00
N THR A 133 -17.86 -10.54 2.68
CA THR A 133 -19.16 -10.83 3.30
C THR A 133 -19.32 -12.34 3.40
N VAL A 134 -20.17 -12.81 4.30
CA VAL A 134 -20.55 -14.21 4.36
C VAL A 134 -22.06 -14.31 4.46
N SER A 135 -22.63 -15.21 3.66
CA SER A 135 -24.05 -15.51 3.63
C SER A 135 -24.30 -16.99 3.89
N ASN A 136 -25.50 -17.34 4.33
CA ASN A 136 -25.95 -18.74 4.40
C ASN A 136 -26.39 -19.20 3.00
N SER A 137 -25.77 -20.27 2.49
CA SER A 137 -26.06 -20.87 1.19
C SER A 137 -26.50 -22.32 1.35
N GLY A 138 -27.70 -22.55 1.87
CA GLY A 138 -28.26 -23.89 2.03
C GLY A 138 -27.70 -24.64 3.24
N GLY A 139 -27.42 -23.92 4.34
CA GLY A 139 -26.87 -24.48 5.58
C GLY A 139 -25.36 -24.38 5.69
N THR A 140 -24.66 -23.95 4.63
CA THR A 140 -23.21 -23.77 4.61
C THR A 140 -22.81 -22.31 4.36
N PRO A 141 -21.67 -21.84 4.90
CA PRO A 141 -21.16 -20.49 4.67
C PRO A 141 -20.64 -20.28 3.25
N LEU A 142 -21.18 -19.28 2.57
CA LEU A 142 -20.62 -18.75 1.32
C LEU A 142 -19.93 -17.43 1.61
N LEU A 143 -18.60 -17.42 1.50
CA LEU A 143 -17.79 -16.22 1.57
C LEU A 143 -17.72 -15.60 0.18
N SER A 144 -17.90 -14.28 0.10
CA SER A 144 -17.78 -13.49 -1.13
C SER A 144 -17.04 -12.21 -0.86
N TRP A 145 -16.19 -11.76 -1.78
CA TRP A 145 -15.43 -10.52 -1.63
C TRP A 145 -15.31 -9.72 -2.92
N VAL A 146 -15.11 -8.42 -2.75
CA VAL A 146 -14.70 -7.53 -3.84
C VAL A 146 -13.20 -7.67 -4.02
N THR A 147 -12.77 -8.08 -5.21
CA THR A 147 -11.36 -8.16 -5.61
C THR A 147 -10.72 -6.78 -5.50
N PRO A 148 -9.77 -6.57 -4.58
CA PRO A 148 -9.04 -5.31 -4.51
C PRO A 148 -8.19 -5.10 -5.76
N ALA A 149 -8.03 -3.85 -6.18
CA ALA A 149 -7.18 -3.52 -7.31
C ALA A 149 -5.74 -4.01 -7.06
N GLY A 150 -5.21 -4.81 -7.98
CA GLY A 150 -3.85 -5.36 -7.93
C GLY A 150 -3.66 -6.64 -7.11
N ALA A 151 -4.69 -7.15 -6.43
CA ALA A 151 -4.63 -8.45 -5.77
C ALA A 151 -4.59 -9.59 -6.81
N GLN A 152 -3.72 -10.58 -6.59
CA GLN A 152 -3.49 -11.69 -7.52
C GLN A 152 -4.10 -13.01 -7.04
N SER A 153 -4.15 -13.22 -5.73
CA SER A 153 -4.70 -14.43 -5.12
C SER A 153 -5.24 -14.13 -3.72
N TYR A 154 -5.99 -15.09 -3.19
CA TYR A 154 -6.63 -15.01 -1.89
C TYR A 154 -6.42 -16.30 -1.11
N ASP A 155 -6.06 -16.18 0.15
CA ASP A 155 -6.18 -17.27 1.12
C ASP A 155 -7.44 -17.06 1.95
N VAL A 156 -8.19 -18.15 2.12
CA VAL A 156 -9.37 -18.21 2.98
C VAL A 156 -9.01 -19.06 4.18
N THR A 157 -9.15 -18.47 5.36
CA THR A 157 -8.83 -19.10 6.64
C THR A 157 -10.01 -19.01 7.59
N PHE A 158 -10.12 -19.98 8.49
CA PHE A 158 -11.05 -19.99 9.60
C PHE A 158 -10.26 -19.96 10.90
N ASP A 159 -10.44 -18.90 11.67
CA ASP A 159 -9.78 -18.73 12.95
C ASP A 159 -10.71 -19.17 14.09
N VAL A 160 -10.13 -19.90 15.04
CA VAL A 160 -10.73 -20.20 16.34
C VAL A 160 -9.90 -19.52 17.41
N LEU A 161 -10.50 -18.58 18.15
CA LEU A 161 -9.82 -17.82 19.19
C LEU A 161 -10.44 -18.09 20.54
N VAL A 162 -9.66 -18.63 21.47
CA VAL A 162 -10.05 -18.77 22.88
C VAL A 162 -9.56 -17.53 23.60
N ARG A 163 -10.45 -16.85 24.32
CA ARG A 163 -10.17 -15.56 24.96
C ARG A 163 -10.76 -15.50 26.36
N THR A 164 -10.17 -14.66 27.19
CA THR A 164 -10.83 -14.09 28.38
C THR A 164 -11.38 -12.71 28.05
N SER A 165 -12.02 -12.06 29.02
CA SER A 165 -12.43 -10.65 28.92
C SER A 165 -11.26 -9.68 28.64
N SER A 166 -10.02 -10.08 28.92
CA SER A 166 -8.84 -9.20 28.82
C SER A 166 -7.71 -9.70 27.92
N SER A 167 -7.75 -10.94 27.44
CA SER A 167 -6.64 -11.54 26.68
C SER A 167 -7.09 -12.63 25.71
N VAL A 168 -6.31 -12.84 24.65
CA VAL A 168 -6.39 -14.07 23.84
C VAL A 168 -5.52 -15.13 24.51
N LEU A 169 -6.11 -16.28 24.82
CA LEU A 169 -5.42 -17.43 25.41
C LEU A 169 -4.86 -18.36 24.34
N ASP A 170 -5.62 -18.57 23.27
CA ASP A 170 -5.24 -19.44 22.17
C ASP A 170 -5.81 -18.93 20.84
N HIS A 171 -5.09 -19.19 19.75
CA HIS A 171 -5.51 -18.88 18.39
C HIS A 171 -5.08 -20.02 17.47
N THR A 172 -6.07 -20.76 16.99
CA THR A 172 -5.89 -21.76 15.95
C THR A 172 -6.34 -21.17 14.61
N GLU A 173 -5.49 -21.27 13.60
CA GLU A 173 -5.79 -20.88 12.23
C GLU A 173 -5.90 -22.11 11.34
N ILE A 174 -7.03 -22.24 10.64
CA ILE A 174 -7.32 -23.37 9.76
C ILE A 174 -7.36 -22.84 8.32
N SER A 175 -6.46 -23.32 7.47
CA SER A 175 -6.48 -23.00 6.04
C SER A 175 -7.58 -23.79 5.33
N LEU A 176 -8.47 -23.05 4.67
CA LEU A 176 -9.60 -23.64 3.94
C LEU A 176 -9.32 -23.72 2.44
N ALA A 177 -8.76 -22.65 1.86
CA ALA A 177 -8.44 -22.62 0.43
C ALA A 177 -7.44 -21.51 0.07
N THR A 178 -6.78 -21.71 -1.06
CA THR A 178 -6.13 -20.65 -1.85
C THR A 178 -6.82 -20.57 -3.19
N THR A 179 -7.23 -19.37 -3.61
CA THR A 179 -8.00 -19.17 -4.85
C THR A 179 -7.64 -17.86 -5.54
N THR A 180 -7.86 -17.78 -6.85
CA THR A 180 -7.84 -16.53 -7.62
C THR A 180 -9.25 -15.97 -7.86
N GLY A 181 -10.28 -16.76 -7.53
CA GLY A 181 -11.68 -16.34 -7.57
C GLY A 181 -12.03 -15.40 -6.42
N ASN A 182 -13.27 -14.92 -6.41
CA ASN A 182 -13.76 -13.95 -5.44
C ASN A 182 -14.84 -14.51 -4.49
N GLN A 183 -15.00 -15.84 -4.47
CA GLN A 183 -15.97 -16.55 -3.63
C GLN A 183 -15.38 -17.89 -3.17
N PHE A 184 -15.83 -18.33 -2.00
CA PHE A 184 -15.51 -19.66 -1.46
C PHE A 184 -16.70 -20.20 -0.66
N LEU A 185 -17.15 -21.42 -0.97
CA LEU A 185 -18.19 -22.12 -0.24
C LEU A 185 -17.54 -23.11 0.74
N ASP A 186 -17.74 -22.88 2.04
CA ASP A 186 -17.24 -23.76 3.09
C ASP A 186 -18.25 -24.88 3.38
N SER A 187 -18.17 -25.99 2.65
CA SER A 187 -19.03 -27.15 2.86
C SER A 187 -18.67 -27.99 4.08
N GLY A 188 -17.53 -27.73 4.71
CA GLY A 188 -17.05 -28.45 5.90
C GLY A 188 -17.64 -27.92 7.20
N ASN A 189 -18.22 -26.72 7.18
CA ASN A 189 -18.79 -26.07 8.35
C ASN A 189 -20.25 -25.68 8.10
N ASN A 190 -21.06 -25.73 9.16
CA ASN A 190 -22.44 -25.25 9.14
C ASN A 190 -22.58 -23.88 9.84
N PHE A 191 -21.47 -23.30 10.31
CA PHE A 191 -21.44 -22.07 11.08
C PHE A 191 -21.39 -20.85 10.15
N THR A 192 -22.51 -20.17 9.95
CA THR A 192 -22.53 -18.95 9.15
C THR A 192 -22.16 -17.72 9.97
N GLY A 193 -21.16 -17.78 10.86
CA GLY A 193 -21.19 -17.00 12.10
C GLY A 193 -19.86 -16.45 12.65
N VAL A 194 -19.90 -15.32 13.37
CA VAL A 194 -19.12 -15.15 14.61
C VAL A 194 -20.00 -15.63 15.75
N SER A 195 -19.75 -16.87 16.17
CA SER A 195 -20.27 -17.42 17.41
C SER A 195 -19.26 -17.16 18.53
N VAL A 196 -19.76 -16.71 19.68
CA VAL A 196 -18.99 -16.60 20.92
C VAL A 196 -19.56 -17.61 21.90
N CYS A 197 -18.90 -18.75 22.05
CA CYS A 197 -19.34 -19.79 22.97
C CYS A 197 -18.61 -19.63 24.30
N TRP A 198 -19.34 -19.40 25.39
CA TRP A 198 -18.77 -19.38 26.73
C TRP A 198 -18.44 -20.80 27.17
N VAL A 199 -17.20 -20.97 27.65
CA VAL A 199 -16.67 -22.31 27.95
C VAL A 199 -16.98 -22.71 29.40
N ASN A 200 -17.19 -21.74 30.30
CA ASN A 200 -17.42 -21.96 31.74
C ASN A 200 -18.41 -20.93 32.32
N ASP A 201 -19.02 -21.26 33.46
CA ASP A 201 -19.71 -20.34 34.38
C ASP A 201 -18.85 -20.18 35.66
N PRO A 202 -18.47 -18.94 36.07
CA PRO A 202 -18.75 -17.67 35.41
C PRO A 202 -18.03 -17.56 34.07
N GLU A 203 -18.62 -16.78 33.15
CA GLU A 203 -18.22 -16.52 31.76
C GLU A 203 -16.83 -15.86 31.63
N THR A 204 -15.78 -16.50 32.14
CA THR A 204 -14.42 -15.96 32.14
C THR A 204 -13.68 -16.24 30.84
N THR A 205 -14.17 -17.22 30.07
CA THR A 205 -13.51 -17.71 28.86
C THR A 205 -14.54 -17.92 27.76
N SER A 206 -14.27 -17.41 26.56
CA SER A 206 -15.07 -17.64 25.37
C SER A 206 -14.25 -18.12 24.19
N THR A 207 -14.90 -18.86 23.29
CA THR A 207 -14.35 -19.26 21.99
C THR A 207 -15.05 -18.46 20.90
N THR A 208 -14.28 -17.71 20.11
CA THR A 208 -14.74 -16.93 18.96
C THR A 208 -14.34 -17.64 17.67
N TYR A 209 -15.29 -17.83 16.76
CA TYR A 209 -15.06 -18.37 15.43
C TYR A 209 -15.15 -17.24 14.39
N ARG A 210 -14.23 -17.15 13.44
CA ARG A 210 -14.29 -16.10 12.40
C ARG A 210 -13.64 -16.54 11.10
N TYR A 211 -14.12 -16.01 9.99
CA TYR A 211 -13.48 -16.18 8.69
C TYR A 211 -12.52 -15.03 8.41
N ARG A 212 -11.45 -15.30 7.67
CA ARG A 212 -10.51 -14.29 7.21
C ARG A 212 -10.14 -14.55 5.76
N VAL A 213 -10.26 -13.51 4.94
CA VAL A 213 -9.86 -13.50 3.53
C VAL A 213 -8.63 -12.61 3.42
N THR A 214 -7.51 -13.20 3.00
CA THR A 214 -6.22 -12.52 2.84
C THR A 214 -5.93 -12.37 1.36
N ALA A 215 -5.93 -11.13 0.86
CA ALA A 215 -5.53 -10.79 -0.50
C ALA A 215 -4.01 -10.65 -0.59
N HIS A 216 -3.40 -11.31 -1.58
CA HIS A 216 -1.96 -11.27 -1.85
C HIS A 216 -1.65 -10.41 -3.06
N TYR A 217 -0.58 -9.63 -2.94
CA TYR A 217 -0.13 -8.67 -3.94
C TYR A 217 1.21 -9.08 -4.57
N PRO A 218 1.50 -8.67 -5.82
CA PRO A 218 2.71 -9.07 -6.53
C PRO A 218 4.01 -8.68 -5.82
N ASN A 219 3.98 -7.68 -4.94
CA ASN A 219 5.12 -7.26 -4.14
C ASN A 219 5.36 -8.12 -2.88
N GLY A 220 4.61 -9.21 -2.70
CA GLY A 220 4.65 -10.10 -1.54
C GLY A 220 3.92 -9.57 -0.30
N THR A 221 3.26 -8.41 -0.39
CA THR A 221 2.43 -7.89 0.71
C THR A 221 1.08 -8.61 0.71
N ALA A 222 0.48 -8.73 1.89
CA ALA A 222 -0.86 -9.27 2.06
C ALA A 222 -1.73 -8.33 2.89
N MET A 223 -2.99 -8.15 2.48
CA MET A 223 -4.00 -7.40 3.22
C MET A 223 -5.19 -8.30 3.48
N TYR A 224 -5.72 -8.28 4.69
CA TYR A 224 -6.82 -9.17 5.05
C TYR A 224 -8.08 -8.39 5.45
N ALA A 225 -9.23 -8.99 5.18
CA ALA A 225 -10.45 -8.70 5.90
C ALA A 225 -10.79 -9.85 6.83
N VAL A 226 -11.15 -9.50 8.06
CA VAL A 226 -11.77 -10.41 9.01
C VAL A 226 -13.26 -10.25 8.85
N LEU A 227 -13.93 -11.37 8.67
CA LEU A 227 -15.37 -11.44 8.51
C LEU A 227 -16.01 -11.98 9.76
N ALA A 228 -17.01 -11.23 10.20
CA ALA A 228 -17.96 -11.63 11.21
C ALA A 228 -19.33 -11.80 10.56
N PRO A 229 -19.90 -13.02 10.49
CA PRO A 229 -21.26 -13.17 9.95
C PRO A 229 -22.26 -13.82 10.94
N VAL A 230 -23.49 -14.06 10.49
CA VAL A 230 -24.72 -14.36 11.26
C VAL A 230 -24.87 -15.85 11.69
N ALA A 231 -24.63 -16.16 12.96
CA ALA A 231 -25.26 -17.31 13.64
C ALA A 231 -25.12 -17.20 15.18
N GLU A 232 -26.18 -17.58 15.88
CA GLU A 232 -26.25 -17.74 17.34
C GLU A 232 -25.56 -19.04 17.78
N CYS A 233 -25.12 -19.06 19.04
CA CYS A 233 -24.65 -20.26 19.73
C CYS A 233 -25.83 -21.08 20.23
#